data_AF-A0AAD5SNN2-F1
#
_entry.id   AF-A0AAD5SNN2-F1
#
_cell.length_a   1.000
_cell.length_b   1.000
_cell.length_c   1.000
_cell.angle_alpha   90.00
_cell.angle_beta   90.00
_cell.angle_gamma   90.00
#
_symmetry.space_group_name_H-M   'P 1'
#
loop_
_entity.id
_entity.type
_entity.pdbx_description
1 polymer ?
#
loop_
_entity_poly.entity_id
_entity_poly.type
_entity_poly.pdbx_seq_one_letter_code
_entity_poly.pdbx_strand_id
1 'polypeptide(L)'
;MATSPEALINGLRVINDFVSEDEESSLLAFIESCQWSGEGVGPNASNKRRTQQHGFLVNLQNGTIPERLGAFPQEFKFLIDRLQAVVGVYIDGTDDLQMLVNEYKNGIGILPHNDSVKLFGPTIVGLSLSAQCIMTMVKGAVRVPVVLERRSLLVLEGDARN
;
A
#
# COMPACT_ATOMS: atom_id res chain seq x y z
N MET A 1 21.20 17.15 -14.24
CA MET A 1 20.80 16.34 -13.07
C MET A 1 19.30 16.16 -13.16
N ALA A 2 18.81 14.91 -13.21
CA ALA A 2 17.37 14.68 -13.21
C ALA A 2 16.83 15.03 -11.81
N THR A 3 15.80 15.88 -11.75
CA THR A 3 15.12 16.20 -10.50
C THR A 3 14.43 14.94 -9.98
N SER A 4 14.64 14.59 -8.72
CA SER A 4 14.01 13.40 -8.14
C SER A 4 12.48 13.60 -8.05
N PRO A 5 11.67 12.54 -8.20
CA PRO A 5 10.21 12.66 -8.12
C PRO A 5 9.70 13.35 -6.84
N GLU A 6 10.35 13.11 -5.71
CA GLU A 6 10.01 13.69 -4.40
C GLU A 6 10.19 15.22 -4.39
N ALA A 7 11.15 15.74 -5.17
CA ALA A 7 11.33 17.18 -5.33
C ALA A 7 10.29 17.81 -6.27
N LEU A 8 9.54 17.01 -7.04
CA LEU A 8 8.51 17.46 -7.97
C LEU A 8 7.09 17.39 -7.39
N ILE A 9 6.87 16.56 -6.37
CA ILE A 9 5.54 16.27 -5.84
C ILE A 9 5.55 16.47 -4.33
N ASN A 10 4.88 17.53 -3.87
CA ASN A 10 4.77 17.83 -2.45
C ASN A 10 4.05 16.70 -1.70
N GLY A 11 4.67 16.23 -0.61
CA GLY A 11 4.15 15.15 0.23
C GLY A 11 4.43 13.73 -0.30
N LEU A 12 5.21 13.57 -1.37
CA LEU A 12 5.74 12.28 -1.81
C LEU A 12 7.07 11.99 -1.10
N ARG A 13 7.19 10.85 -0.42
CA ARG A 13 8.47 10.36 0.11
C ARG A 13 8.66 8.88 -0.25
N VAL A 14 9.90 8.51 -0.60
CA VAL A 14 10.33 7.12 -0.71
C VAL A 14 11.48 6.90 0.27
N ILE A 15 11.35 5.88 1.12
CA ILE A 15 12.35 5.50 2.11
C ILE A 15 12.82 4.09 1.75
N ASN A 16 14.03 3.99 1.22
CA ASN A 16 14.64 2.71 0.88
C ASN A 16 15.07 1.96 2.14
N ASP A 17 15.19 0.63 2.02
CA ASP A 17 15.62 -0.26 3.10
C ASP A 17 14.80 -0.11 4.40
N PHE A 18 13.50 0.17 4.26
CA PHE A 18 12.60 0.41 5.39
C PHE A 18 12.38 -0.83 6.26
N VAL A 19 12.41 -2.02 5.64
CA VAL A 19 12.47 -3.30 6.33
C VAL A 19 13.78 -4.02 6.02
N SER A 20 14.24 -4.86 6.93
CA SER A 20 15.37 -5.75 6.68
C SER A 20 14.98 -6.91 5.77
N GLU A 21 15.97 -7.67 5.28
CA GLU A 21 15.71 -8.87 4.47
C GLU A 21 15.02 -9.98 5.28
N ASP A 22 15.34 -10.11 6.56
CA ASP A 22 14.72 -11.07 7.47
C ASP A 22 13.26 -10.69 7.77
N GLU A 23 13.00 -9.40 7.98
CA GLU A 23 11.65 -8.86 8.19
C GLU A 23 10.77 -9.09 6.95
N GLU A 24 11.29 -8.77 5.76
CA GLU A 24 10.57 -9.04 4.52
C GLU A 24 10.32 -10.54 4.31
N SER A 25 11.31 -11.39 4.58
CA SER A 25 11.15 -12.84 4.42
C SER A 25 10.04 -13.37 5.35
N SER A 26 10.00 -12.86 6.59
CA SER A 26 8.97 -13.21 7.57
C SER A 26 7.59 -12.69 7.15
N LEU A 27 7.51 -11.46 6.65
CA LEU A 27 6.27 -10.87 6.12
C LEU A 27 5.74 -11.65 4.93
N LEU A 28 6.59 -11.99 3.96
CA LEU A 28 6.21 -12.76 2.77
C LEU A 28 5.72 -14.17 3.15
N ALA A 29 6.39 -14.84 4.09
CA ALA A 29 5.96 -16.14 4.58
C ALA A 29 4.58 -16.08 5.25
N PHE A 30 4.33 -15.04 6.07
CA PHE A 30 3.03 -14.82 6.68
C PHE A 30 1.94 -14.53 5.63
N ILE A 31 2.19 -13.58 4.73
CA ILE A 31 1.27 -13.22 3.64
C ILE A 31 0.90 -14.45 2.82
N GLU A 32 1.87 -15.28 2.42
CA GLU A 32 1.57 -16.47 1.60
C GLU A 32 0.76 -17.54 2.37
N SER A 33 0.83 -17.54 3.70
CA SER A 33 0.00 -18.42 4.54
C SER A 33 -1.47 -17.97 4.65
N CYS A 34 -1.77 -16.71 4.32
CA CYS A 34 -3.11 -16.15 4.37
C CYS A 34 -3.92 -16.48 3.10
N GLN A 35 -5.26 -16.40 3.22
CA GLN A 35 -6.14 -16.60 2.08
C GLN A 35 -6.10 -15.41 1.12
N TRP A 36 -5.92 -15.72 -0.16
CA TRP A 36 -5.98 -14.75 -1.24
C TRP A 36 -7.37 -14.64 -1.84
N SER A 37 -7.70 -13.45 -2.33
CA SER A 37 -8.86 -13.18 -3.18
C SER A 37 -8.44 -12.51 -4.49
N GLY A 38 -9.38 -12.28 -5.41
CA GLY A 38 -9.09 -11.90 -6.79
C GLY A 38 -8.91 -13.12 -7.70
N GLU A 39 -8.69 -12.90 -8.99
CA GLU A 39 -8.51 -13.96 -10.00
C GLU A 39 -9.60 -15.06 -9.96
N GLY A 40 -10.86 -14.66 -9.76
CA GLY A 40 -12.01 -15.56 -9.65
C GLY A 40 -12.37 -15.98 -8.22
N VAL A 41 -11.55 -15.63 -7.22
CA VAL A 41 -11.81 -15.94 -5.80
C VAL A 41 -12.35 -14.73 -5.07
N GLY A 42 -13.46 -14.88 -4.34
CA GLY A 42 -14.06 -13.79 -3.56
C GLY A 42 -13.36 -13.53 -2.22
N PRO A 43 -13.52 -12.34 -1.62
CA PRO A 43 -14.14 -11.13 -2.18
C PRO A 43 -13.32 -10.49 -3.34
N ASN A 44 -13.92 -9.58 -4.12
CA ASN A 44 -13.25 -8.93 -5.26
C ASN A 44 -12.76 -9.89 -6.37
N ALA A 45 -13.51 -10.97 -6.65
CA ALA A 45 -13.15 -12.00 -7.62
C ALA A 45 -12.85 -11.49 -9.05
N SER A 46 -13.40 -10.34 -9.44
CA SER A 46 -13.12 -9.74 -10.76
C SER A 46 -11.75 -9.09 -10.87
N ASN A 47 -11.00 -8.96 -9.76
CA ASN A 47 -9.71 -8.31 -9.77
C ASN A 47 -8.69 -9.18 -10.51
N LYS A 48 -7.87 -8.56 -11.36
CA LYS A 48 -6.86 -9.26 -12.18
C LYS A 48 -5.56 -9.56 -11.43
N ARG A 49 -5.50 -9.18 -10.15
CA ARG A 49 -4.39 -9.39 -9.23
C ARG A 49 -4.92 -10.03 -7.97
N ARG A 50 -4.09 -10.83 -7.30
CA ARG A 50 -4.44 -11.37 -5.99
C ARG A 50 -4.35 -10.26 -4.94
N THR A 51 -5.28 -10.27 -3.99
CA THR A 51 -5.32 -9.31 -2.88
C THR A 51 -5.64 -9.98 -1.55
N GLN A 52 -5.15 -9.39 -0.46
CA GLN A 52 -5.58 -9.69 0.91
C GLN A 52 -5.96 -8.39 1.61
N GLN A 53 -6.91 -8.45 2.52
CA GLN A 53 -7.36 -7.27 3.26
C GLN A 53 -7.40 -7.55 4.76
N HIS A 54 -6.94 -6.59 5.54
CA HIS A 54 -6.94 -6.65 7.00
C HIS A 54 -7.56 -5.38 7.58
N GLY A 55 -8.22 -5.52 8.73
CA GLY A 55 -8.95 -4.44 9.41
C GLY A 55 -10.32 -4.17 8.79
N PHE A 56 -10.39 -3.83 7.50
CA PHE A 56 -11.64 -3.59 6.80
C PHE A 56 -11.67 -4.25 5.43
N LEU A 57 -12.83 -4.79 5.05
CA LEU A 57 -13.08 -5.24 3.69
C LEU A 57 -13.48 -4.02 2.88
N VAL A 58 -12.68 -3.68 1.87
CA VAL A 58 -12.96 -2.66 0.86
C VAL A 58 -13.39 -3.36 -0.43
N ASN A 59 -14.56 -2.99 -0.95
CA ASN A 59 -14.96 -3.36 -2.29
C ASN A 59 -14.18 -2.50 -3.29
N LEU A 60 -13.27 -3.13 -4.03
CA LEU A 60 -12.33 -2.44 -4.92
C LEU A 60 -12.98 -1.90 -6.19
N GLN A 61 -14.25 -2.27 -6.47
CA GLN A 61 -14.98 -1.77 -7.64
C GLN A 61 -15.72 -0.46 -7.37
N ASN A 62 -16.30 -0.32 -6.17
CA ASN A 62 -17.17 0.82 -5.85
C ASN A 62 -16.72 1.63 -4.62
N GLY A 63 -15.64 1.21 -3.94
CA GLY A 63 -15.08 1.92 -2.80
C GLY A 63 -16.01 1.94 -1.58
N THR A 64 -16.77 0.88 -1.33
CA THR A 64 -17.53 0.73 -0.07
C THR A 64 -16.78 -0.16 0.92
N ILE A 65 -17.06 0.05 2.21
CA ILE A 65 -16.57 -0.79 3.32
C ILE A 65 -17.76 -1.58 3.88
N PRO A 66 -18.08 -2.77 3.34
CA PRO A 66 -19.19 -3.58 3.82
C PRO A 66 -19.04 -4.05 5.27
N GLU A 67 -17.82 -4.33 5.72
CA GLU A 67 -17.59 -4.91 7.04
C GLU A 67 -16.16 -4.68 7.57
N ARG A 68 -16.03 -4.84 8.89
CA ARG A 68 -14.74 -4.90 9.61
C ARG A 68 -14.26 -6.35 9.64
N LEU A 69 -12.97 -6.55 9.36
CA LEU A 69 -12.33 -7.86 9.29
C LEU A 69 -11.54 -8.16 10.56
N GLY A 70 -12.08 -9.06 11.38
CA GLY A 70 -11.36 -9.75 12.47
C GLY A 70 -10.47 -8.86 13.35
N ALA A 71 -9.46 -9.48 13.97
CA ALA A 71 -8.36 -8.76 14.58
C ALA A 71 -7.29 -8.45 13.52
N PHE A 72 -6.61 -7.32 13.66
CA PHE A 72 -5.48 -7.01 12.81
C PHE A 72 -4.31 -7.96 13.12
N PRO A 73 -3.64 -8.55 12.11
CA PRO A 73 -2.57 -9.51 12.36
C PRO A 73 -1.41 -8.93 13.16
N GLN A 74 -0.95 -9.69 14.15
CA GLN A 74 0.13 -9.29 15.06
C GLN A 74 1.48 -9.24 14.34
N GLU A 75 1.62 -10.01 13.26
CA GLU A 75 2.77 -10.06 12.36
C GLU A 75 3.06 -8.71 11.70
N PHE A 76 2.04 -7.85 11.54
CA PHE A 76 2.19 -6.50 11.00
C PHE A 76 2.44 -5.44 12.07
N LYS A 77 2.32 -5.76 13.37
CA LYS A 77 2.37 -4.75 14.43
C LYS A 77 3.67 -3.94 14.42
N PHE A 78 4.81 -4.60 14.20
CA PHE A 78 6.09 -3.91 14.17
C PHE A 78 6.16 -2.85 13.05
N LEU A 79 5.47 -3.09 11.92
CA LEU A 79 5.36 -2.10 10.85
C LEU A 79 4.55 -0.90 11.34
N ILE A 80 3.42 -1.13 11.99
CA ILE A 80 2.57 -0.04 12.50
C ILE A 80 3.35 0.83 13.49
N ASP A 81 4.07 0.22 14.42
CA ASP A 81 4.89 0.94 15.40
C ASP A 81 5.99 1.77 14.71
N ARG A 82 6.66 1.20 13.69
CA ARG A 82 7.69 1.91 12.91
C ARG A 82 7.10 3.02 12.03
N LEU A 83 5.93 2.80 11.44
CA LEU A 83 5.24 3.76 10.57
C LEU A 83 4.87 5.03 11.32
N GLN A 84 4.36 4.90 12.56
CA GLN A 84 4.01 6.05 13.40
C GLN A 84 5.17 7.04 13.55
N ALA A 85 6.39 6.53 13.76
CA ALA A 85 7.59 7.37 13.85
C ALA A 85 7.92 8.08 12.53
N VAL A 86 7.63 7.46 11.39
CA VAL A 86 7.88 8.03 10.05
C VAL A 86 6.87 9.10 9.67
N VAL A 87 5.58 8.85 9.92
CA VAL A 87 4.51 9.78 9.52
C VAL A 87 4.24 10.85 10.58
N GLY A 88 4.83 10.72 11.77
CA GLY A 88 4.63 11.67 12.87
C GLY A 88 3.19 11.66 13.40
N VAL A 89 2.46 10.57 13.19
CA VAL A 89 1.08 10.38 13.65
C VAL A 89 1.07 9.25 14.66
N TYR A 90 0.49 9.52 15.83
CA TYR A 90 0.18 8.46 16.79
C TYR A 90 -1.01 7.65 16.27
N ILE A 91 -0.82 6.34 16.15
CA ILE A 91 -1.85 5.40 15.75
C ILE A 91 -2.27 4.65 17.00
N ASP A 92 -3.47 4.93 17.50
CA ASP A 92 -4.00 4.29 18.70
C ASP A 92 -4.55 2.90 18.37
N GLY A 93 -3.71 1.88 18.58
CA GLY A 93 -4.07 0.50 18.27
C GLY A 93 -4.16 0.23 16.76
N THR A 94 -5.03 -0.68 16.35
CA THR A 94 -5.18 -1.08 14.94
C THR A 94 -6.65 -1.07 14.50
N ASP A 95 -7.54 -0.49 15.29
CA ASP A 95 -8.98 -0.66 15.10
C ASP A 95 -9.51 0.07 13.86
N ASP A 96 -8.87 1.19 13.51
CA ASP A 96 -9.20 2.03 12.35
C ASP A 96 -8.24 1.83 11.17
N LEU A 97 -7.33 0.85 11.25
CA LEU A 97 -6.38 0.57 10.18
C LEU A 97 -6.99 -0.31 9.10
N GLN A 98 -6.76 0.07 7.85
CA GLN A 98 -7.02 -0.77 6.69
C GLN A 98 -5.69 -1.08 6.01
N MET A 99 -5.46 -2.36 5.72
CA MET A 99 -4.31 -2.81 4.93
C MET A 99 -4.78 -3.62 3.74
N LEU A 100 -4.31 -3.25 2.55
CA LEU A 100 -4.50 -3.99 1.31
C LEU A 100 -3.15 -4.54 0.83
N VAL A 101 -2.99 -5.85 0.89
CA VAL A 101 -1.86 -6.54 0.23
C VAL A 101 -2.24 -6.77 -1.22
N ASN A 102 -1.36 -6.42 -2.15
CA ASN A 102 -1.54 -6.68 -3.58
C ASN A 102 -0.35 -7.51 -4.09
N GLU A 103 -0.63 -8.59 -4.80
CA GLU A 103 0.40 -9.32 -5.55
C GLU A 103 0.32 -8.97 -7.04
N TYR A 104 1.44 -8.55 -7.61
CA TYR A 104 1.58 -8.26 -9.02
C TYR A 104 2.45 -9.31 -9.70
N LYS A 105 1.86 -10.05 -10.65
CA LYS A 105 2.62 -10.87 -11.61
C LYS A 105 3.23 -9.97 -12.68
N ASN A 106 4.30 -10.43 -13.33
CA ASN A 106 4.94 -9.70 -14.42
C ASN A 106 3.92 -9.31 -15.51
N GLY A 107 3.94 -8.02 -15.89
CA GLY A 107 3.04 -7.46 -16.89
C GLY A 107 1.65 -7.06 -16.37
N ILE A 108 1.34 -7.31 -15.10
CA ILE A 108 0.10 -6.84 -14.46
C ILE A 108 0.36 -5.49 -13.79
N GLY A 109 -0.39 -4.48 -14.20
CA GLY A 109 -0.39 -3.15 -13.58
C GLY A 109 -1.76 -2.78 -13.00
N ILE A 110 -1.87 -1.52 -12.60
CA ILE A 110 -3.13 -0.89 -12.16
C ILE A 110 -3.47 0.29 -13.06
N LEU A 111 -4.77 0.56 -13.18
CA LEU A 111 -5.25 1.78 -13.85
C LEU A 111 -5.01 2.99 -12.94
N PRO A 112 -4.77 4.18 -13.52
CA PRO A 112 -4.69 5.42 -12.75
C PRO A 112 -5.96 5.64 -11.92
N HIS A 113 -5.80 5.89 -10.63
CA HIS A 113 -6.89 6.22 -9.71
C HIS A 113 -6.32 6.95 -8.49
N ASN A 114 -7.23 7.58 -7.74
CA ASN A 114 -6.93 8.12 -6.42
C ASN A 114 -7.57 7.24 -5.35
N ASP A 115 -6.87 7.04 -4.24
CA ASP A 115 -7.46 6.42 -3.06
C ASP A 115 -8.57 7.31 -2.51
N SER A 116 -9.69 6.70 -2.12
CA SER A 116 -10.88 7.45 -1.72
C SER A 116 -10.61 8.33 -0.50
N VAL A 117 -10.67 9.66 -0.68
CA VAL A 117 -10.56 10.64 0.41
C VAL A 117 -11.72 10.57 1.40
N LYS A 118 -12.81 9.86 1.05
CA LYS A 118 -13.93 9.61 1.95
C LYS A 118 -13.70 8.41 2.87
N LEU A 119 -12.86 7.46 2.44
CA LEU A 119 -12.60 6.22 3.18
C LEU A 119 -11.30 6.27 3.96
N PHE A 120 -10.27 6.87 3.36
CA PHE A 120 -8.93 6.86 3.92
C PHE A 120 -8.50 8.25 4.34
N GLY A 121 -7.73 8.30 5.41
CA GLY A 121 -7.18 9.52 5.98
C GLY A 121 -6.23 10.29 5.05
N PRO A 122 -5.63 11.36 5.59
CA PRO A 122 -4.77 12.27 4.81
C PRO A 122 -3.42 11.65 4.41
N THR A 123 -3.05 10.51 4.99
CA THR A 123 -1.79 9.82 4.72
C THR A 123 -2.07 8.41 4.21
N ILE A 124 -1.44 8.05 3.09
CA ILE A 124 -1.37 6.66 2.61
C ILE A 124 0.09 6.23 2.64
N VAL A 125 0.32 4.99 3.08
CA VAL A 125 1.64 4.36 3.09
C VAL A 125 1.60 3.06 2.31
N GLY A 126 2.67 2.78 1.56
CA GLY A 126 2.80 1.54 0.78
C GLY A 126 4.17 0.92 0.99
N LEU A 127 4.22 -0.35 1.38
CA LEU A 127 5.47 -1.10 1.52
C LEU A 127 5.66 -2.02 0.31
N SER A 128 6.78 -1.86 -0.40
CA SER A 128 7.13 -2.71 -1.53
C SER A 128 7.98 -3.88 -1.06
N LEU A 129 7.61 -5.10 -1.47
CA LEU A 129 8.30 -6.35 -1.13
C LEU A 129 8.57 -7.16 -2.41
N SER A 130 9.43 -8.17 -2.30
CA SER A 130 9.85 -9.12 -3.33
C SER A 130 10.67 -8.53 -4.48
N ALA A 131 10.15 -7.53 -5.18
CA ALA A 131 10.79 -6.95 -6.36
C ALA A 131 10.55 -5.44 -6.46
N GLN A 132 11.45 -4.78 -7.20
CA GLN A 132 11.30 -3.38 -7.57
C GLN A 132 10.12 -3.21 -8.55
N CYS A 133 9.40 -2.10 -8.43
CA CYS A 133 8.39 -1.69 -9.41
C CYS A 133 8.44 -0.19 -9.69
N ILE A 134 7.67 0.24 -10.69
CA ILE A 134 7.50 1.66 -11.02
C ILE A 134 6.05 2.04 -10.75
N MET A 135 5.85 2.98 -9.83
CA MET A 135 4.58 3.68 -9.67
C MET A 135 4.64 4.97 -10.50
N THR A 136 3.63 5.24 -11.32
CA THR A 136 3.57 6.51 -12.07
C THR A 136 2.56 7.44 -11.43
N MET A 137 3.03 8.56 -10.87
CA MET A 137 2.19 9.63 -10.37
C MET A 137 1.68 10.46 -11.55
N VAL A 138 0.38 10.74 -11.59
CA VAL A 138 -0.28 11.39 -12.75
C VAL A 138 -1.08 12.59 -12.29
N LYS A 139 -0.84 13.77 -12.91
CA LYS A 139 -1.64 14.98 -12.72
C LYS A 139 -1.90 15.64 -14.08
N GLY A 140 -3.11 15.46 -14.61
CA GLY A 140 -3.45 15.89 -15.98
C GLY A 140 -2.55 15.21 -17.01
N ALA A 141 -1.77 16.00 -17.76
CA ALA A 141 -0.81 15.48 -18.75
C ALA A 141 0.55 15.11 -18.14
N VAL A 142 0.83 15.54 -16.91
CA VAL A 142 2.12 15.28 -16.24
C VAL A 142 2.15 13.84 -15.73
N ARG A 143 3.24 13.14 -16.05
CA ARG A 143 3.52 11.78 -15.56
C ARG A 143 4.91 11.76 -14.94
N VAL A 144 4.99 11.37 -13.68
CA VAL A 144 6.24 11.28 -12.94
C VAL A 144 6.43 9.82 -12.51
N PRO A 145 7.37 9.07 -13.11
CA PRO A 145 7.70 7.73 -12.67
C PRO A 145 8.45 7.80 -11.34
N VAL A 146 8.02 6.99 -10.38
CA VAL A 146 8.61 6.80 -9.06
C VAL A 146 9.06 5.35 -8.99
N VAL A 147 10.35 5.16 -8.76
CA VAL A 147 10.92 3.82 -8.56
C VAL A 147 10.67 3.43 -7.10
N LEU A 148 10.05 2.27 -6.91
CA LEU A 148 9.83 1.67 -5.61
C LEU A 148 10.73 0.43 -5.53
N GLU A 149 11.85 0.56 -4.83
CA GLU A 149 12.76 -0.56 -4.61
C GLU A 149 12.12 -1.62 -3.71
N ARG A 150 12.60 -2.85 -3.83
CA ARG A 150 12.29 -3.91 -2.85
C ARG A 150 12.64 -3.39 -1.44
N ARG A 151 11.78 -3.66 -0.45
CA ARG A 151 11.88 -3.19 0.95
C ARG A 151 11.74 -1.68 1.15
N SER A 152 11.27 -0.92 0.15
CA SER A 152 11.05 0.52 0.30
C SER A 152 9.64 0.85 0.80
N LEU A 153 9.55 1.93 1.57
CA LEU A 153 8.30 2.54 1.99
C LEU A 153 8.00 3.78 1.17
N LEU A 154 6.82 3.80 0.54
CA LEU A 154 6.19 4.96 -0.06
C LEU A 154 5.31 5.66 0.98
N VAL A 155 5.40 6.99 1.05
CA VAL A 155 4.47 7.84 1.82
C VAL A 155 3.85 8.88 0.89
N LEU A 156 2.53 8.99 0.95
CA LEU A 156 1.72 9.93 0.17
C LEU A 156 0.91 10.82 1.12
N GLU A 157 1.24 12.11 1.13
CA GLU A 157 0.58 13.17 1.88
C GLU A 157 0.32 14.38 0.97
N GLY A 158 -0.54 15.32 1.38
CA GLY A 158 -0.72 16.59 0.66
C GLY A 158 -1.08 16.40 -0.82
N ASP A 159 -0.28 16.96 -1.73
CA ASP A 159 -0.51 16.85 -3.18
C ASP A 159 -0.29 15.42 -3.69
N ALA A 160 0.63 14.65 -3.11
CA ALA A 160 0.86 13.27 -3.51
C ALA A 160 -0.34 12.35 -3.19
N ARG A 161 -1.18 12.75 -2.24
CA ARG A 161 -2.41 12.05 -1.83
C ARG A 161 -3.60 12.33 -2.75
N ASN A 162 -3.56 13.36 -3.60
CA ASN A 162 -4.71 13.93 -4.34
C ASN A 162 -4.46 14.15 -5.84
#